data_AF-A0A7S0FX43-F1
#
_entry.id   AF-A0A7S0FX43-F1
#
_cell.length_a   1.000
_cell.length_b   1.000
_cell.length_c   1.000
_cell.angle_alpha   90.00
_cell.angle_beta   90.00
_cell.angle_gamma   90.00
#
_symmetry.space_group_name_H-M   'P 1'
#
loop_
_entity.id
_entity.type
_entity.pdbx_description
1 polymer ?
#
loop_
_entity_poly.entity_id
_entity_poly.type
_entity_poly.pdbx_seq_one_letter_code
_entity_poly.pdbx_strand_id
1 'polypeptide(L)'
;MARGAVSFETRPCFSAGEMRGQRRHHARLQAFADMKNDLMGFLSQQLSHYPLQIQSPSDPQLADSYRAEFNQALATLREEILARVESLAERSSHYGAELDVISARLDGLHAKMSCMADANVQQIAKLSQKVEQALTDSETFQAGTLARLESWKDEALAALPSSHAIDAAKEYIDEQIKSMVEQARSMVEVSIESKVQALDAILNHRL
;
A
#
# COMPACT_ATOMS: atom_id res chain seq x y z
N MET A 1 36.88 -14.62 -2.65
CA MET A 1 35.48 -15.06 -2.52
C MET A 1 34.59 -13.86 -2.80
N ALA A 2 33.82 -13.92 -3.89
CA ALA A 2 33.08 -12.79 -4.44
C ALA A 2 31.84 -12.48 -3.57
N ARG A 3 31.71 -11.22 -3.13
CA ARG A 3 30.51 -10.71 -2.45
C ARG A 3 29.44 -10.44 -3.51
N GLY A 4 28.33 -11.17 -3.42
CA GLY A 4 27.17 -10.98 -4.29
C GLY A 4 26.52 -9.63 -4.04
N ALA A 5 26.55 -8.77 -5.05
CA ALA A 5 25.75 -7.55 -5.09
C ALA A 5 24.27 -7.95 -5.27
N VAL A 6 23.45 -7.67 -4.26
CA VAL A 6 22.00 -7.81 -4.37
C VAL A 6 21.49 -6.59 -5.12
N SER A 7 21.31 -6.74 -6.43
CA SER A 7 20.62 -5.75 -7.26
C SER A 7 19.16 -5.70 -6.86
N PHE A 8 18.76 -4.66 -6.15
CA PHE A 8 17.35 -4.31 -6.01
C PHE A 8 16.85 -3.83 -7.38
N GLU A 9 16.29 -4.77 -8.16
CA GLU A 9 15.44 -4.42 -9.29
C GLU A 9 14.24 -3.63 -8.76
N THR A 10 14.31 -2.31 -8.92
CA THR A 10 13.14 -1.43 -8.91
C THR A 10 12.21 -1.92 -10.02
N ARG A 11 11.28 -2.81 -9.67
CA ARG A 11 10.13 -3.10 -10.52
C ARG A 11 9.45 -1.79 -10.86
N PRO A 12 9.15 -1.50 -12.14
CA PRO A 12 8.38 -0.33 -12.48
C PRO A 12 7.03 -0.48 -11.78
N CYS A 13 6.74 0.47 -10.89
CA CYS A 13 5.42 0.65 -10.31
C CYS A 13 4.44 0.73 -11.47
N PHE A 14 3.72 -0.36 -11.76
CA PHE A 14 2.55 -0.29 -12.61
C PHE A 14 1.64 0.78 -12.00
N SER A 15 1.53 1.86 -12.76
CA SER A 15 0.67 3.03 -12.64
C SER A 15 -0.69 2.70 -12.03
N ALA A 16 -0.77 2.69 -10.69
CA ALA A 16 -2.05 2.69 -9.99
C ALA A 16 -2.94 3.89 -10.40
N GLY A 17 -2.37 4.91 -11.05
CA GLY A 17 -3.08 5.96 -11.75
C GLY A 17 -3.91 5.50 -12.97
N GLU A 18 -3.41 4.57 -13.79
CA GLU A 18 -4.09 4.15 -15.04
C GLU A 18 -5.31 3.27 -14.77
N MET A 19 -5.22 2.33 -13.81
CA MET A 19 -6.36 1.51 -13.38
C MET A 19 -7.45 2.34 -12.69
N ARG A 20 -7.09 3.45 -12.02
CA ARG A 20 -8.05 4.36 -11.38
C ARG A 20 -8.72 5.30 -12.38
N GLY A 21 -7.99 5.75 -13.40
CA GLY A 21 -8.56 6.48 -14.54
C GLY A 21 -9.62 5.66 -15.28
N GLN A 22 -9.33 4.37 -15.53
CA GLN A 22 -10.28 3.46 -16.17
C GLN A 22 -11.56 3.25 -15.36
N ARG A 23 -11.48 3.05 -14.03
CA ARG A 23 -12.69 2.88 -13.21
C ARG A 23 -13.54 4.15 -13.11
N ARG A 24 -12.91 5.32 -13.04
CA ARG A 24 -13.63 6.62 -13.06
C ARG A 24 -14.30 6.86 -14.41
N HIS A 25 -13.63 6.54 -15.51
CA HIS A 25 -14.22 6.59 -16.84
C HIS A 25 -15.40 5.62 -16.98
N HIS A 26 -15.26 4.40 -16.47
CA HIS A 26 -16.32 3.40 -16.51
C HIS A 26 -17.55 3.85 -15.70
N ALA A 27 -17.37 4.37 -14.49
CA ALA A 27 -18.47 4.90 -13.67
C ALA A 27 -19.17 6.10 -14.33
N ARG A 28 -18.41 7.01 -14.96
CA ARG A 28 -18.97 8.13 -15.73
C ARG A 28 -19.77 7.66 -16.95
N LEU A 29 -19.27 6.67 -17.68
CA LEU A 29 -19.95 6.09 -18.83
C LEU A 29 -21.23 5.36 -18.41
N GLN A 30 -21.21 4.66 -17.27
CA GLN A 30 -22.38 3.98 -16.72
C GLN A 30 -23.46 4.98 -16.31
N ALA A 31 -23.09 6.02 -15.56
CA ALA A 31 -24.04 7.07 -15.15
C ALA A 31 -24.65 7.79 -16.37
N PHE A 32 -23.86 8.02 -17.42
CA PHE A 32 -24.38 8.57 -18.68
C PHE A 32 -25.33 7.60 -19.39
N ALA A 33 -25.01 6.30 -19.40
CA ALA A 33 -25.88 5.28 -19.99
C ALA A 33 -27.23 5.19 -19.25
N ASP A 34 -27.22 5.23 -17.92
CA ASP A 34 -28.42 5.21 -17.10
C ASP A 34 -29.29 6.46 -17.36
N MET A 35 -28.65 7.63 -17.41
CA MET A 35 -29.32 8.90 -17.71
C MET A 35 -29.94 8.92 -19.12
N LYS A 36 -29.25 8.33 -20.10
CA LYS A 36 -29.76 8.14 -21.46
C LYS A 36 -30.96 7.19 -21.48
N ASN A 37 -30.90 6.09 -20.74
CA ASN A 37 -31.98 5.10 -20.70
C ASN A 37 -33.24 5.68 -20.04
N ASP A 38 -33.09 6.47 -18.96
CA ASP A 38 -34.20 7.20 -18.32
C ASP A 38 -34.86 8.18 -19.30
N LEU A 39 -34.06 8.96 -20.03
CA LEU A 39 -34.57 9.91 -21.02
C LEU A 39 -35.31 9.20 -22.16
N MET A 40 -34.73 8.12 -22.69
CA MET A 40 -35.35 7.34 -23.76
C MET A 40 -36.63 6.64 -23.28
N GLY A 41 -36.68 6.16 -22.04
CA GLY A 41 -37.89 5.58 -21.44
C GLY A 41 -39.02 6.59 -21.31
N PHE A 42 -38.70 7.82 -20.88
CA PHE A 42 -39.66 8.92 -20.81
C PHE A 42 -40.18 9.31 -22.20
N LEU A 43 -39.28 9.51 -23.18
CA LEU A 43 -39.67 9.85 -24.56
C LEU A 43 -40.55 8.74 -25.16
N SER A 44 -40.25 7.48 -24.89
CA SER A 44 -41.05 6.36 -25.37
C SER A 44 -42.44 6.30 -24.71
N GLN A 45 -42.57 6.67 -23.43
CA GLN A 45 -43.87 6.78 -22.75
C GLN A 45 -44.70 7.96 -23.26
N GLN A 46 -44.06 9.10 -23.49
CA GLN A 46 -44.75 10.29 -24.01
C GLN A 46 -45.22 10.08 -25.44
N LEU A 47 -44.37 9.52 -26.31
CA LEU A 47 -44.74 9.25 -27.71
C LEU A 47 -45.81 8.17 -27.86
N SER A 48 -45.93 7.23 -26.90
CA SER A 48 -47.00 6.22 -26.93
C SER A 48 -48.39 6.78 -26.56
N HIS A 49 -48.44 7.94 -25.91
CA HIS A 49 -49.69 8.62 -25.54
C HIS A 49 -50.25 9.51 -26.67
N TYR A 50 -49.54 9.67 -27.78
CA TYR A 50 -50.02 10.42 -28.95
C TYR A 50 -50.57 9.48 -30.02
N PRO A 51 -51.90 9.37 -30.21
CA PRO A 51 -52.48 8.60 -31.29
C PRO A 51 -52.21 9.32 -32.62
N LEU A 52 -51.25 8.81 -33.41
CA LEU A 52 -50.98 9.26 -34.79
C LEU A 52 -52.03 8.76 -35.81
N GLN A 53 -53.32 8.69 -35.44
CA GLN A 53 -54.39 8.41 -36.40
C GLN A 53 -54.92 9.72 -36.99
N ILE A 54 -54.15 10.31 -37.90
CA ILE A 54 -54.59 11.46 -38.67
C ILE A 54 -55.46 10.93 -39.82
N GLN A 55 -56.76 10.73 -39.58
CA GLN A 55 -57.72 10.79 -40.68
C GLN A 55 -57.86 12.25 -41.05
N SER A 56 -57.48 12.63 -42.28
CA SER A 56 -57.67 14.01 -42.78
C SER A 56 -59.13 14.42 -42.59
N PRO A 57 -59.43 15.39 -41.73
CA PRO A 57 -60.80 15.84 -41.56
C PRO A 57 -61.21 16.64 -42.81
N SER A 58 -62.33 16.26 -43.42
CA SER A 58 -62.89 16.96 -44.60
C SER A 58 -63.37 18.39 -44.28
N ASP A 59 -63.47 18.74 -43.00
CA ASP A 59 -63.94 20.04 -42.51
C ASP A 59 -62.75 20.92 -42.06
N PRO A 60 -62.50 22.08 -42.70
CA PRO A 60 -61.36 22.94 -42.39
C PRO A 60 -61.36 23.48 -40.96
N GLN A 61 -62.52 23.70 -40.34
CA GLN A 61 -62.57 24.15 -38.93
C GLN A 61 -62.09 23.07 -37.96
N LEU A 62 -62.36 21.80 -38.28
CA LEU A 62 -61.91 20.66 -37.48
C LEU A 62 -60.39 20.47 -37.64
N ALA A 63 -59.85 20.70 -38.84
CA ALA A 63 -58.40 20.65 -39.10
C ALA A 63 -57.62 21.68 -38.28
N ASP A 64 -58.14 22.91 -38.16
CA ASP A 64 -57.51 23.97 -37.36
C ASP A 64 -57.56 23.66 -35.86
N SER A 65 -58.65 23.07 -35.36
CA SER A 65 -58.76 22.61 -33.96
C SER A 65 -57.74 21.52 -33.64
N TYR A 66 -57.65 20.48 -34.47
CA TYR A 66 -56.66 19.41 -34.28
C TYR A 66 -55.22 19.93 -34.32
N ARG A 67 -54.93 20.89 -35.20
CA ARG A 67 -53.62 21.51 -35.30
C ARG A 67 -53.28 22.36 -34.07
N ALA A 68 -54.26 23.07 -33.50
CA ALA A 68 -54.09 23.82 -32.27
C ALA A 68 -53.82 22.90 -31.07
N GLU A 69 -54.61 21.83 -30.92
CA GLU A 69 -54.42 20.82 -29.87
C GLU A 69 -53.06 20.14 -29.99
N PHE A 70 -52.69 19.71 -31.20
CA PHE A 70 -51.38 19.09 -31.45
C PHE A 70 -50.22 20.03 -31.11
N ASN A 71 -50.29 21.31 -31.50
CA ASN A 71 -49.27 22.29 -31.17
C ASN A 71 -49.18 22.57 -29.67
N GLN A 72 -50.33 22.60 -28.98
CA GLN A 72 -50.37 22.78 -27.52
C GLN A 72 -49.75 21.58 -26.82
N ALA A 73 -50.06 20.37 -27.28
CA ALA A 73 -49.54 19.15 -26.71
C ALA A 73 -48.01 19.00 -26.95
N LEU A 74 -47.52 19.39 -28.13
CA LEU A 74 -46.07 19.53 -28.40
C LEU A 74 -45.39 20.58 -27.51
N ALA A 75 -46.06 21.71 -27.24
CA ALA A 75 -45.52 22.74 -26.36
C ALA A 75 -45.36 22.22 -24.92
N THR A 76 -46.38 21.54 -24.39
CA THR A 76 -46.33 20.90 -23.06
C THR A 76 -45.23 19.85 -22.99
N LEU A 77 -45.14 18.96 -23.99
CA LEU A 77 -44.09 17.94 -24.04
C LEU A 77 -42.69 18.56 -24.08
N ARG A 78 -42.52 19.67 -24.81
CA ARG A 78 -41.26 20.39 -24.88
C ARG A 78 -40.87 20.97 -23.52
N GLU A 79 -41.80 21.59 -22.80
CA GLU A 79 -41.54 22.13 -21.46
C GLU A 79 -41.17 21.03 -20.47
N GLU A 80 -41.86 19.89 -20.50
CA GLU A 80 -41.55 18.73 -19.65
C GLU A 80 -40.14 18.17 -19.93
N ILE A 81 -39.77 18.04 -21.21
CA ILE A 81 -38.42 17.59 -21.61
C ILE A 81 -37.37 18.58 -21.11
N LEU A 82 -37.59 19.90 -21.29
CA LEU A 82 -36.65 20.92 -20.84
C LEU A 82 -36.45 20.88 -19.32
N ALA A 83 -37.53 20.79 -18.55
CA ALA A 83 -37.47 20.69 -17.10
C ALA A 83 -36.70 19.44 -16.64
N ARG A 84 -36.89 18.30 -17.33
CA ARG A 84 -36.16 17.06 -17.03
C ARG A 84 -34.68 17.17 -17.36
N VAL A 85 -34.34 17.78 -18.50
CA VAL A 85 -32.94 18.01 -18.90
C VAL A 85 -32.24 18.92 -17.91
N GLU A 86 -32.91 19.97 -17.44
CA GLU A 86 -32.36 20.88 -16.43
C GLU A 86 -32.11 20.17 -15.10
N SER A 87 -33.07 19.39 -14.60
CA SER A 87 -32.90 18.56 -13.40
C SER A 87 -31.75 17.54 -13.53
N LEU A 88 -31.59 16.93 -14.72
CA LEU A 88 -30.48 16.02 -14.99
C LEU A 88 -29.13 16.74 -15.01
N ALA A 89 -29.08 17.97 -15.57
CA ALA A 89 -27.88 18.80 -15.59
C ALA A 89 -27.45 19.20 -14.17
N GLU A 90 -28.39 19.59 -13.31
CA GLU A 90 -28.12 19.91 -11.90
C GLU A 90 -27.55 18.71 -11.14
N ARG A 91 -28.18 17.53 -11.27
CA ARG A 91 -27.66 16.29 -10.69
C ARG A 91 -26.27 15.95 -11.20
N SER A 92 -26.03 16.11 -12.50
CA SER A 92 -24.72 15.86 -13.10
C SER A 92 -23.64 16.79 -12.52
N SER A 93 -23.98 18.07 -12.34
CA SER A 93 -23.09 19.06 -11.71
C SER A 93 -22.79 18.68 -10.25
N HIS A 94 -23.81 18.29 -9.48
CA HIS A 94 -23.65 17.87 -8.10
C HIS A 94 -22.72 16.64 -7.97
N TYR A 95 -22.96 15.58 -8.74
CA TYR A 95 -22.09 14.40 -8.74
C TYR A 95 -20.67 14.71 -9.24
N GLY A 96 -20.51 15.67 -10.17
CA GLY A 96 -19.21 16.17 -10.58
C GLY A 96 -18.43 16.76 -9.41
N ALA A 97 -19.06 17.63 -8.62
CA ALA A 97 -18.43 18.24 -7.45
C ALA A 97 -18.08 17.21 -6.36
N GLU A 98 -18.96 16.24 -6.09
CA GLU A 98 -18.65 15.17 -5.12
C GLU A 98 -17.46 14.33 -5.56
N LEU A 99 -17.37 13.99 -6.86
CA LEU A 99 -16.23 13.26 -7.41
C LEU A 99 -14.92 14.03 -7.26
N ASP A 100 -14.94 15.35 -7.44
CA ASP A 100 -13.75 16.19 -7.27
C ASP A 100 -13.27 16.19 -5.81
N VAL A 101 -14.20 16.30 -4.85
CA VAL A 101 -13.90 16.21 -3.41
C VAL A 101 -13.31 14.84 -3.06
N ILE A 102 -13.90 13.76 -3.56
CA ILE A 102 -13.39 12.39 -3.34
C ILE A 102 -11.99 12.24 -3.96
N SER A 103 -11.76 12.78 -5.16
CA SER A 103 -10.44 12.74 -5.80
C SER A 103 -9.40 13.46 -4.96
N ALA A 104 -9.68 14.69 -4.51
CA ALA A 104 -8.76 15.45 -3.67
C ALA A 104 -8.43 14.72 -2.36
N ARG A 105 -9.43 14.08 -1.73
CA ARG A 105 -9.23 13.30 -0.50
C ARG A 105 -8.38 12.05 -0.75
N LEU A 106 -8.56 11.38 -1.89
CA LEU A 106 -7.72 10.25 -2.29
C LEU A 106 -6.28 10.68 -2.55
N ASP A 107 -6.06 11.81 -3.21
CA ASP A 107 -4.72 12.34 -3.47
C ASP A 107 -4.01 12.68 -2.15
N GLY A 108 -4.73 13.27 -1.19
CA GLY A 108 -4.22 13.52 0.16
C GLY A 108 -3.88 12.24 0.94
N LEU A 109 -4.71 11.19 0.83
CA LEU A 109 -4.42 9.89 1.44
C LEU A 109 -3.18 9.23 0.81
N HIS A 110 -3.04 9.33 -0.51
CA HIS A 110 -1.88 8.80 -1.23
C HIS A 110 -0.58 9.49 -0.80
N ALA A 111 -0.59 10.82 -0.67
CA ALA A 111 0.56 11.57 -0.17
C ALA A 111 0.95 11.15 1.26
N LYS A 112 -0.03 10.95 2.15
CA LYS A 112 0.22 10.47 3.51
C LYS A 112 0.84 9.07 3.52
N MET A 113 0.32 8.15 2.72
CA MET A 113 0.88 6.81 2.59
C MET A 113 2.31 6.84 2.08
N SER A 114 2.61 7.67 1.08
CA SER A 114 3.98 7.83 0.57
C SER A 114 4.93 8.33 1.66
N CYS A 115 4.53 9.37 2.41
CA CYS A 115 5.34 9.90 3.52
C CYS A 115 5.60 8.86 4.62
N MET A 116 4.60 8.07 4.99
CA MET A 116 4.77 6.98 5.94
C MET A 116 5.72 5.89 5.43
N ALA A 117 5.63 5.55 4.14
CA ALA A 117 6.53 4.57 3.53
C ALA A 117 7.98 5.07 3.55
N ASP A 118 8.21 6.33 3.19
CA ASP A 118 9.55 6.94 3.22
C ASP A 118 10.12 6.99 4.64
N ALA A 119 9.30 7.36 5.63
CA ALA A 119 9.69 7.36 7.03
C ALA A 119 10.07 5.95 7.53
N ASN A 120 9.29 4.93 7.14
CA ASN A 120 9.58 3.54 7.49
C ASN A 120 10.89 3.06 6.84
N VAL A 121 11.14 3.41 5.58
CA VAL A 121 12.40 3.09 4.89
C VAL A 121 13.59 3.72 5.60
N GLN A 122 13.50 5.00 5.99
CA GLN A 122 14.53 5.68 6.76
C GLN A 122 14.76 5.03 8.13
N GLN A 123 13.69 4.63 8.82
CA GLN A 123 13.79 3.93 10.11
C GLN A 123 14.47 2.57 9.97
N ILE A 124 14.12 1.80 8.94
CA ILE A 124 14.76 0.51 8.65
C ILE A 124 16.25 0.72 8.38
N ALA A 125 16.62 1.68 7.53
CA ALA A 125 18.02 1.97 7.23
C ALA A 125 18.83 2.32 8.50
N LYS A 126 18.24 3.13 9.40
CA LYS A 126 18.86 3.49 10.68
C LYS A 126 19.03 2.27 11.61
N LEU A 127 18.04 1.38 11.65
CA LEU A 127 18.13 0.16 12.44
C LEU A 127 19.18 -0.80 11.86
N SER A 128 19.22 -0.97 10.54
CA SER A 128 20.24 -1.77 9.86
C SER A 128 21.65 -1.27 10.17
N GLN A 129 21.89 0.04 10.11
CA GLN A 129 23.18 0.63 10.47
C GLN A 129 23.56 0.33 11.94
N LYS A 130 22.61 0.44 12.86
CA LYS A 130 22.86 0.13 14.28
C LYS A 130 23.19 -1.34 14.50
N VAL A 131 22.51 -2.24 13.79
CA VAL A 131 22.80 -3.68 13.86
C VAL A 131 24.20 -3.97 13.32
N GLU A 132 24.57 -3.39 12.18
CA GLU A 132 25.90 -3.53 11.59
C GLU A 132 26.99 -3.03 12.55
N GLN A 133 26.81 -1.86 13.14
CA GLN A 133 27.73 -1.33 14.15
C GLN A 133 27.86 -2.27 15.37
N ALA A 134 26.73 -2.76 15.90
CA ALA A 134 26.75 -3.65 17.06
C ALA A 134 27.45 -5.00 16.76
N LEU A 135 27.32 -5.50 15.52
CA LEU A 135 28.06 -6.69 15.08
C LEU A 135 29.57 -6.41 15.04
N THR A 136 29.99 -5.28 14.47
CA THR A 136 31.41 -4.89 14.46
C THR A 136 31.96 -4.69 15.88
N ASP A 137 31.20 -4.05 16.76
CA ASP A 137 31.59 -3.85 18.16
C ASP A 137 31.72 -5.20 18.90
N SER A 138 30.83 -6.15 18.62
CA SER A 138 30.90 -7.50 19.16
C SER A 138 32.12 -8.27 18.65
N GLU A 139 32.41 -8.21 17.35
CA GLU A 139 33.58 -8.87 16.74
C GLU A 139 34.89 -8.32 17.31
N THR A 140 35.01 -7.00 17.45
CA THR A 140 36.19 -6.35 18.03
C THR A 140 36.37 -6.69 19.51
N PHE A 141 35.27 -6.76 20.26
CA PHE A 141 35.30 -7.24 21.65
C PHE A 141 35.81 -8.67 21.74
N GLN A 142 35.25 -9.58 20.94
CA GLN A 142 35.65 -10.99 20.90
C GLN A 142 37.13 -11.15 20.53
N ALA A 143 37.60 -10.44 19.50
CA ALA A 143 39.00 -10.43 19.11
C ALA A 143 39.92 -9.94 20.25
N GLY A 144 39.51 -8.87 20.95
CA GLY A 144 40.25 -8.35 22.11
C GLY A 144 40.30 -9.32 23.28
N THR A 145 39.21 -10.05 23.55
CA THR A 145 39.20 -11.09 24.60
C THR A 145 40.08 -12.28 24.23
N LEU A 146 40.08 -12.73 22.97
CA LEU A 146 40.95 -13.80 22.49
C LEU A 146 42.42 -13.42 22.63
N ALA A 147 42.80 -12.22 22.19
CA ALA A 147 44.17 -11.74 22.31
C ALA A 147 44.65 -11.68 23.78
N ARG A 148 43.77 -11.33 24.72
CA ARG A 148 44.09 -11.35 26.17
C ARG A 148 44.29 -12.77 26.70
N LEU A 149 43.44 -13.70 26.30
CA LEU A 149 43.57 -15.11 26.70
C LEU A 149 44.85 -15.73 26.14
N GLU A 150 45.21 -15.43 24.90
CA GLU A 150 46.48 -15.86 24.29
C GLU A 150 47.68 -15.26 25.05
N SER A 151 47.64 -13.97 25.38
CA SER A 151 48.68 -13.34 26.20
C SER A 151 48.83 -14.00 27.58
N TRP A 152 47.72 -14.29 28.26
CA TRP A 152 47.75 -14.99 29.56
C TRP A 152 48.26 -16.41 29.44
N LYS A 153 47.94 -17.12 28.34
CA LYS A 153 48.47 -18.44 28.04
C LYS A 153 50.00 -18.38 27.89
N ASP A 154 50.53 -17.44 27.11
CA ASP A 154 51.97 -17.30 26.90
C ASP A 154 52.71 -16.93 28.19
N GLU A 155 52.14 -16.04 29.01
CA GLU A 155 52.71 -15.66 30.32
C GLU A 155 52.72 -16.83 31.30
N ALA A 156 51.62 -17.62 31.34
CA ALA A 156 51.55 -18.83 32.14
C ALA A 156 52.55 -19.89 31.67
N LEU A 157 52.72 -20.07 30.36
CA LEU A 157 53.72 -20.98 29.78
C LEU A 157 55.16 -20.56 30.13
N ALA A 158 55.46 -19.27 30.15
CA ALA A 158 56.78 -18.74 30.49
C ALA A 158 57.12 -18.88 31.98
N ALA A 159 56.12 -18.91 32.87
CA ALA A 159 56.30 -19.03 34.31
C ALA A 159 56.55 -20.46 34.83
N LEU A 160 56.45 -21.48 33.96
CA LEU A 160 56.51 -22.89 34.36
C LEU A 160 57.95 -23.46 34.31
N PRO A 161 58.52 -23.98 35.42
CA PRO A 161 59.89 -24.55 35.47
C PRO A 161 59.99 -26.00 34.97
N SER A 162 60.69 -26.24 33.85
CA SER A 162 60.85 -27.53 33.13
C SER A 162 60.82 -28.81 34.00
N SER A 163 59.65 -29.45 34.11
CA SER A 163 59.42 -30.69 34.85
C SER A 163 58.14 -31.35 34.35
N HIS A 164 58.08 -32.69 34.33
CA HIS A 164 56.98 -33.52 33.82
C HIS A 164 55.60 -33.24 34.47
N ALA A 165 55.57 -32.60 35.65
CA ALA A 165 54.33 -32.11 36.28
C ALA A 165 53.68 -30.94 35.52
N ILE A 166 54.44 -30.26 34.64
CA ILE A 166 53.98 -29.14 33.83
C ILE A 166 53.04 -29.60 32.72
N ASP A 167 53.31 -30.74 32.08
CA ASP A 167 52.48 -31.16 30.95
C ASP A 167 51.07 -31.56 31.42
N ALA A 168 50.96 -32.18 32.60
CA ALA A 168 49.67 -32.44 33.25
C ALA A 168 48.96 -31.14 33.71
N ALA A 169 49.71 -30.15 34.19
CA ALA A 169 49.15 -28.85 34.56
C ALA A 169 48.67 -28.06 33.32
N LYS A 170 49.40 -28.13 32.20
CA LYS A 170 49.01 -27.53 30.92
C LYS A 170 47.73 -28.16 30.37
N GLU A 171 47.63 -29.48 30.38
CA GLU A 171 46.44 -30.18 29.92
C GLU A 171 45.20 -29.85 30.79
N TYR A 172 45.39 -29.73 32.11
CA TYR A 172 44.33 -29.26 33.01
C TYR A 172 43.91 -27.81 32.74
N ILE A 173 44.87 -26.90 32.53
CA ILE A 173 44.58 -25.48 32.23
C ILE A 173 43.88 -25.35 30.87
N ASP A 174 44.33 -26.08 29.85
CA ASP A 174 43.70 -26.05 28.52
C ASP A 174 42.25 -26.56 28.57
N GLU A 175 41.96 -27.63 29.33
CA GLU A 175 40.57 -28.10 29.53
C GLU A 175 39.72 -27.11 30.33
N GLN A 176 40.28 -26.42 31.34
CA GLN A 176 39.55 -25.36 32.05
C GLN A 176 39.25 -24.16 31.14
N ILE A 177 40.21 -23.73 30.33
CA ILE A 177 40.00 -22.64 29.35
C ILE A 177 38.91 -23.05 28.35
N LYS A 178 38.98 -24.27 27.82
CA LYS A 178 37.98 -24.79 26.87
C LYS A 178 36.59 -24.84 27.49
N SER A 179 36.47 -25.29 28.74
CA SER A 179 35.21 -25.31 29.49
C SER A 179 34.64 -23.91 29.71
N MET A 180 35.48 -22.95 30.14
CA MET A 180 35.04 -21.56 30.34
C MET A 180 34.60 -20.89 29.05
N VAL A 181 35.29 -21.15 27.93
CA VAL A 181 34.92 -20.62 26.60
C VAL A 181 33.57 -21.19 26.16
N GLU A 182 33.33 -22.50 26.33
CA GLU A 182 32.05 -23.11 25.95
C GLU A 182 30.89 -22.60 26.83
N GLN A 183 31.14 -22.41 28.13
CA GLN A 183 30.15 -21.82 29.04
C GLN A 183 29.81 -20.38 28.64
N ALA A 184 30.81 -19.55 28.34
CA ALA A 184 30.61 -18.18 27.88
C ALA A 184 29.83 -18.15 26.55
N ARG A 185 30.15 -19.06 25.63
CA ARG A 185 29.44 -19.22 24.35
C ARG A 185 27.96 -19.53 24.56
N SER A 186 27.65 -20.52 25.41
CA SER A 186 26.27 -20.89 25.75
C SER A 186 25.48 -19.73 26.37
N MET A 187 26.09 -18.96 27.27
CA MET A 187 25.43 -17.79 27.88
C MET A 187 25.10 -16.71 26.84
N VAL A 188 25.99 -16.47 25.88
CA VAL A 188 25.74 -15.51 24.79
C VAL A 188 24.64 -16.00 23.86
N GLU A 189 24.63 -17.28 23.50
CA GLU A 189 23.64 -17.88 22.62
C GLU A 189 22.23 -17.80 23.21
N VAL A 190 22.05 -18.17 24.48
CA VAL A 190 20.77 -18.02 25.21
C VAL A 190 20.34 -16.55 25.28
N SER A 191 21.28 -15.62 25.49
CA SER A 191 20.97 -14.19 25.53
C SER A 191 20.51 -13.65 24.16
N ILE A 192 21.11 -14.12 23.07
CA ILE A 192 20.74 -13.76 21.70
C ILE A 192 19.35 -14.33 21.39
N GLU A 193 19.11 -15.61 21.65
CA GLU A 193 17.79 -16.26 21.41
C GLU A 193 16.67 -15.54 22.15
N SER A 194 16.88 -15.21 23.43
CA SER A 194 15.90 -14.45 24.22
C SER A 194 15.58 -13.08 23.61
N LYS A 195 16.58 -12.36 23.10
CA LYS A 195 16.38 -11.06 22.43
C LYS A 195 15.68 -11.20 21.08
N VAL A 196 15.99 -12.25 20.31
CA VAL A 196 15.31 -12.54 19.04
C VAL A 196 13.83 -12.85 19.28
N GLN A 197 13.50 -13.69 20.28
CA GLN A 197 12.13 -13.98 20.66
C GLN A 197 11.36 -12.73 21.10
N ALA A 198 12.00 -11.83 21.85
CA ALA A 198 11.40 -10.56 22.25
C ALA A 198 11.10 -9.66 21.04
N LEU A 199 11.99 -9.62 20.04
CA LEU A 199 11.77 -8.85 18.81
C LEU A 199 10.63 -9.44 17.96
N ASP A 200 10.55 -10.76 17.83
CA ASP A 200 9.45 -11.44 17.13
C ASP A 200 8.11 -11.17 17.80
N ALA A 201 8.05 -11.17 19.13
CA ALA A 201 6.83 -10.84 19.88
C ALA A 201 6.37 -9.39 19.62
N ILE A 202 7.31 -8.44 19.54
CA ILE A 202 7.00 -7.03 19.25
C ILE A 202 6.50 -6.87 17.80
N LEU A 203 7.11 -7.59 16.84
CA LEU A 203 6.72 -7.53 15.44
C LEU A 203 5.32 -8.12 15.22
N ASN A 204 5.01 -9.28 15.83
CA ASN A 204 3.71 -9.93 15.72
C ASN A 204 2.56 -9.14 16.36
N HIS A 205 2.84 -8.29 17.36
CA HIS A 205 1.81 -7.42 17.96
C HIS A 205 1.53 -6.13 17.19
N ARG A 206 2.35 -5.78 16.18
CA ARG A 206 2.22 -4.53 15.39
C ARG A 206 1.59 -4.73 14.01
N LEU A 207 1.43 -5.97 13.55
CA LEU A 207 0.72 -6.33 12.31
C LEU A 207 -0.74 -6.71 12.62
#